data_AF-A0A947QSX1-F1
#
_entry.id   AF-A0A947QSX1-F1
#
_cell.length_a   1.000
_cell.length_b   1.000
_cell.length_c   1.000
_cell.angle_alpha   90.00
_cell.angle_beta   90.00
_cell.angle_gamma   90.00
#
_symmetry.space_group_name_H-M   'P 1'
#
loop_
_entity.id
_entity.type
_entity.pdbx_description
1 polymer ?
#
loop_
_entity_poly.entity_id
_entity_poly.type
_entity_poly.pdbx_seq_one_letter_code
_entity_poly.pdbx_strand_id
1 'polypeptide(L)'
;MNYTKYIEFWLKGILGRKKVIIDRIKSVSEIDFRGLKTSADLAIFDFDDTLVEFGGQLNSDMFDLLKKLKSMKYEVAVFSNCSKQRTEELDKILKPLGIYNVVRSDKPSPKGFIETMKHFDISPEKTIAIGDKIGTEMYGAYLAGIKFRILVEPFSYIFGGKKASIFHRILRKTEKVAYKIVNR
;
A
#
# COMPACT_ATOMS: atom_id res chain seq x y z
N MET A 1 12.05 9.23 -0.69
CA MET A 1 11.97 8.44 0.56
C MET A 1 12.69 9.21 1.66
N ASN A 2 12.05 9.39 2.81
CA ASN A 2 12.70 10.03 3.97
C ASN A 2 13.56 8.97 4.69
N TYR A 3 14.88 8.98 4.42
CA TYR A 3 15.81 7.97 4.93
C TYR A 3 15.97 8.01 6.46
N THR A 4 15.83 9.18 7.09
CA THR A 4 15.87 9.29 8.56
C THR A 4 14.74 8.49 9.19
N LYS A 5 13.50 8.67 8.73
CA LYS A 5 12.34 7.92 9.21
C LYS A 5 12.43 6.42 8.88
N TYR A 6 13.03 6.09 7.75
CA TYR A 6 13.30 4.71 7.34
C TYR A 6 14.35 4.01 8.24
N ILE A 7 15.40 4.72 8.66
CA ILE A 7 16.38 4.17 9.60
C ILE A 7 15.76 4.07 11.00
N GLU A 8 14.97 5.06 11.43
CA GLU A 8 14.19 4.97 12.67
C GLU A 8 13.27 3.74 12.68
N PHE A 9 12.66 3.37 11.55
CA PHE A 9 11.90 2.13 11.41
C PHE A 9 12.74 0.90 11.78
N TRP A 10 13.91 0.76 11.17
CA TRP A 10 14.78 -0.39 11.38
C TRP A 10 15.26 -0.48 12.84
N LEU A 11 15.56 0.66 13.45
CA LEU A 11 16.03 0.71 14.84
C LEU A 11 14.89 0.51 15.85
N LYS A 12 13.71 1.12 15.66
CA LYS A 12 12.63 1.12 16.67
C LYS A 12 11.58 0.04 16.44
N GLY A 13 11.25 -0.27 15.19
CA GLY A 13 10.16 -1.18 14.82
C GLY A 13 10.57 -2.65 14.87
N ILE A 14 11.76 -2.96 14.36
CA ILE A 14 12.25 -4.33 14.20
C ILE A 14 12.98 -4.83 15.45
N LEU A 15 13.83 -4.03 16.10
CA LEU A 15 14.39 -4.43 17.41
C LEU A 15 13.32 -4.67 18.50
N GLY A 16 12.10 -4.14 18.32
CA GLY A 16 10.96 -4.35 19.21
C GLY A 16 10.07 -5.57 18.91
N ARG A 17 10.41 -6.45 17.95
CA ARG A 17 9.63 -7.66 17.57
C ARG A 17 8.14 -7.41 17.26
N LYS A 18 7.80 -6.26 16.68
CA LYS A 18 6.41 -5.90 16.38
C LYS A 18 5.95 -6.51 15.05
N LYS A 19 4.76 -7.10 15.04
CA LYS A 19 4.14 -7.70 13.83
C LYS A 19 3.63 -6.60 12.88
N VAL A 20 4.53 -6.07 12.04
CA VAL A 20 4.22 -4.99 11.07
C VAL A 20 3.40 -5.50 9.89
N ILE A 21 3.54 -6.77 9.52
CA ILE A 21 2.78 -7.44 8.45
C ILE A 21 1.81 -8.43 9.09
N ILE A 22 0.53 -8.37 8.73
CA ILE A 22 -0.46 -9.35 9.18
C ILE A 22 -0.53 -10.53 8.23
N ASP A 23 -0.56 -10.25 6.93
CA ASP A 23 -0.66 -11.27 5.90
C ASP A 23 0.28 -10.96 4.72
N ARG A 24 0.70 -12.02 4.02
CA ARG A 24 1.46 -11.91 2.77
C ARG A 24 0.73 -12.69 1.70
N ILE A 25 0.26 -11.95 0.70
CA ILE A 25 -0.47 -12.50 -0.46
C ILE A 25 0.39 -12.28 -1.70
N LYS A 26 0.29 -13.16 -2.69
CA LYS A 26 1.14 -13.09 -3.88
C LYS A 26 0.86 -11.84 -4.72
N SER A 27 -0.41 -11.50 -4.95
CA SER A 27 -0.81 -10.33 -5.75
C SER A 27 -2.08 -9.69 -5.20
N VAL A 28 -2.34 -8.45 -5.59
CA VAL A 28 -3.57 -7.73 -5.16
C VAL A 28 -4.83 -8.46 -5.66
N SER A 29 -4.78 -9.09 -6.84
CA SER A 29 -5.89 -9.84 -7.43
C SER A 29 -6.31 -11.08 -6.64
N GLU A 30 -5.42 -11.61 -5.79
CA GLU A 30 -5.66 -12.81 -4.99
C GLU A 30 -6.26 -12.51 -3.61
N ILE A 31 -6.42 -11.22 -3.25
CA ILE A 31 -7.00 -10.83 -1.97
C ILE A 31 -8.52 -11.08 -2.00
N ASP A 32 -9.03 -11.86 -1.04
CA ASP A 32 -10.47 -12.05 -0.87
C ASP A 32 -11.13 -10.84 -0.16
N PHE A 33 -11.32 -9.77 -0.93
CA PHE A 33 -12.02 -8.58 -0.45
C PHE A 33 -13.47 -8.84 -0.08
N ARG A 34 -14.11 -9.89 -0.63
CA ARG A 34 -15.49 -10.22 -0.26
C ARG A 34 -15.53 -10.75 1.16
N GLY A 35 -14.61 -11.66 1.50
CA GLY A 35 -14.45 -12.17 2.87
C GLY A 35 -14.03 -11.09 3.87
N LEU A 36 -13.19 -10.13 3.45
CA LEU A 36 -12.73 -9.04 4.32
C LEU A 36 -13.77 -7.93 4.54
N LYS A 37 -14.85 -7.87 3.74
CA LYS A 37 -15.83 -6.76 3.79
C LYS A 37 -16.59 -6.69 5.12
N THR A 38 -16.69 -7.80 5.85
CA THR A 38 -17.29 -7.85 7.20
C THR A 38 -16.41 -7.18 8.26
N SER A 39 -15.12 -7.01 7.99
CA SER A 39 -14.14 -6.49 8.94
C SER A 39 -13.56 -5.14 8.53
N ALA A 40 -13.66 -4.77 7.25
CA ALA A 40 -13.11 -3.53 6.74
C ALA A 40 -14.07 -2.81 5.78
N ASP A 41 -14.04 -1.48 5.89
CA ASP A 41 -14.81 -0.55 5.08
C ASP A 41 -13.91 0.29 4.17
N LEU A 42 -12.63 0.48 4.53
CA LEU A 42 -11.64 1.25 3.75
C LEU A 42 -10.49 0.36 3.28
N ALA A 43 -10.18 0.43 1.98
CA ALA A 43 -8.98 -0.18 1.40
C ALA A 43 -8.03 0.91 0.87
N ILE A 44 -6.81 0.94 1.39
CA ILE A 44 -5.75 1.88 1.00
C ILE A 44 -4.66 1.10 0.24
N PHE A 45 -4.44 1.47 -1.01
CA PHE A 45 -3.45 0.84 -1.88
C PHE A 45 -2.25 1.75 -2.09
N ASP A 46 -1.04 1.19 -2.03
CA ASP A 46 0.08 1.76 -2.76
C ASP A 46 -0.13 1.62 -4.27
N PHE A 47 0.46 2.53 -5.05
CA PHE A 47 0.29 2.52 -6.51
C PHE A 47 1.44 1.82 -7.24
N ASP A 48 2.64 2.42 -7.22
CA ASP A 48 3.79 1.98 -8.01
C ASP A 48 4.40 0.68 -7.47
N ASP A 49 4.44 -0.34 -8.33
CA ASP A 49 4.86 -1.72 -8.05
C ASP A 49 3.89 -2.49 -7.10
N THR A 50 2.68 -1.96 -6.89
CA THR A 50 1.59 -2.63 -6.14
C THR A 50 0.36 -2.85 -7.04
N LEU A 51 -0.29 -1.77 -7.48
CA LEU A 51 -1.40 -1.82 -8.44
C LEU A 51 -0.90 -1.85 -9.89
N VAL A 52 0.27 -1.29 -10.16
CA VAL A 52 0.84 -1.20 -11.51
C VAL A 52 2.34 -1.43 -11.45
N GLU A 53 2.97 -1.72 -12.58
CA GLU A 53 4.43 -1.67 -12.70
C GLU A 53 4.98 -0.26 -12.38
N PHE A 54 6.28 -0.16 -12.10
CA PHE A 54 6.88 1.12 -11.71
C PHE A 54 6.82 2.14 -12.86
N GLY A 55 6.07 3.23 -12.68
CA GLY A 55 5.89 4.22 -13.74
C GLY A 55 4.75 3.91 -14.72
N GLY A 56 4.03 2.79 -14.54
CA GLY A 56 2.99 2.33 -15.45
C GLY A 56 1.65 3.06 -15.30
N GLN A 57 0.69 2.65 -16.14
CA GLN A 57 -0.71 3.06 -16.08
C GLN A 57 -1.57 1.91 -15.55
N LEU A 58 -2.75 2.24 -15.05
CA LEU A 58 -3.71 1.25 -14.58
C LEU A 58 -4.21 0.41 -15.76
N ASN A 59 -4.00 -0.90 -15.71
CA ASN A 59 -4.52 -1.82 -16.72
C ASN A 59 -6.00 -2.16 -16.45
N SER A 60 -6.63 -2.89 -17.38
CA SER A 60 -8.03 -3.32 -17.26
C SER A 60 -8.31 -4.07 -15.97
N ASP A 61 -7.45 -5.03 -15.62
CA ASP A 61 -7.68 -5.92 -14.49
C ASP A 61 -7.68 -5.17 -13.15
N MET A 62 -6.76 -4.21 -13.00
CA MET A 62 -6.66 -3.39 -11.80
C MET A 62 -7.76 -2.33 -11.75
N PHE A 63 -8.16 -1.78 -12.90
CA PHE A 63 -9.32 -0.91 -12.98
C PHE A 63 -10.61 -1.63 -12.58
N ASP A 64 -10.83 -2.85 -13.09
CA ASP A 64 -12.00 -3.66 -12.76
C ASP A 64 -12.00 -4.09 -11.30
N LEU A 65 -10.83 -4.41 -10.74
CA LEU A 65 -10.69 -4.67 -9.30
C LEU A 65 -11.14 -3.45 -8.48
N LEU A 66 -10.64 -2.26 -8.79
CA LEU A 66 -11.01 -1.03 -8.07
C LEU A 66 -12.50 -0.73 -8.19
N LYS A 67 -13.09 -0.92 -9.39
CA LYS A 67 -14.54 -0.78 -9.61
C LYS A 67 -15.34 -1.80 -8.81
N LYS A 68 -14.86 -3.05 -8.75
CA LYS A 68 -15.47 -4.13 -7.97
C LYS A 68 -15.48 -3.78 -6.48
N LEU A 69 -14.39 -3.23 -5.93
CA LEU A 69 -14.35 -2.76 -4.54
C LEU A 69 -15.41 -1.70 -4.25
N LYS A 70 -15.57 -0.71 -5.13
CA LYS A 70 -16.63 0.31 -4.98
C LYS A 70 -18.03 -0.33 -5.04
N SER A 71 -18.26 -1.32 -5.91
CA SER A 71 -19.53 -2.06 -5.96
C SER A 71 -19.81 -2.84 -4.66
N MET A 72 -18.76 -3.30 -3.98
CA MET A 72 -18.81 -3.95 -2.66
C MET A 72 -18.94 -2.95 -1.50
N LYS A 73 -19.11 -1.65 -1.79
CA LYS A 73 -19.21 -0.58 -0.78
C LYS A 73 -17.94 -0.39 0.05
N TYR A 74 -16.78 -0.64 -0.54
CA TYR A 74 -15.54 -0.12 0.03
C TYR A 74 -15.40 1.37 -0.27
N GLU A 75 -14.93 2.11 0.72
CA GLU A 75 -14.14 3.29 0.44
C GLU A 75 -12.73 2.87 0.01
N VAL A 76 -12.19 3.60 -0.95
CA VAL A 76 -10.94 3.22 -1.61
C VAL A 76 -10.06 4.45 -1.73
N ALA A 77 -8.82 4.32 -1.28
CA ALA A 77 -7.79 5.32 -1.48
C ALA A 77 -6.57 4.72 -2.18
N VAL A 78 -5.93 5.51 -3.03
CA VAL A 78 -4.68 5.16 -3.71
C VAL A 78 -3.60 6.15 -3.31
N PHE A 79 -2.51 5.66 -2.74
CA PHE A 79 -1.37 6.46 -2.33
C PHE A 79 -0.38 6.50 -3.48
N SER A 80 -0.38 7.59 -4.24
CA SER A 80 0.53 7.79 -5.36
C SER A 80 1.67 8.73 -4.96
N ASN A 81 2.90 8.36 -5.31
CA ASN A 81 4.07 9.22 -5.20
C ASN A 81 4.65 9.48 -6.59
N CYS A 82 3.82 10.08 -7.44
CA CYS A 82 4.12 10.35 -8.84
C CYS A 82 4.38 11.84 -9.08
N SER A 83 4.93 12.18 -10.26
CA SER A 83 5.01 13.56 -10.75
C SER A 83 3.62 14.19 -10.87
N LYS A 84 3.52 15.51 -10.77
CA LYS A 84 2.26 16.28 -10.92
C LYS A 84 1.43 15.86 -12.13
N GLN A 85 2.04 15.77 -13.31
CA GLN A 85 1.34 15.34 -14.54
C GLN A 85 0.67 13.97 -14.38
N ARG A 86 1.44 12.97 -13.93
CA ARG A 86 0.94 11.60 -13.74
C ARG A 86 -0.11 11.51 -12.63
N THR A 87 -0.01 12.36 -11.60
CA THR A 87 -1.07 12.53 -10.60
C THR A 87 -2.37 13.03 -11.23
N GLU A 88 -2.31 14.04 -12.11
CA GLU A 88 -3.49 14.58 -12.80
C GLU A 88 -4.13 13.54 -13.74
N GLU A 89 -3.31 12.76 -14.45
CA GLU A 89 -3.77 11.64 -15.29
C GLU A 89 -4.47 10.56 -14.46
N LEU A 90 -3.87 10.17 -13.33
CA LEU A 90 -4.46 9.20 -12.42
C LEU A 90 -5.78 9.72 -11.81
N ASP A 91 -5.83 11.00 -11.43
CA ASP A 91 -7.03 11.64 -10.90
C ASP A 91 -8.20 11.59 -11.89
N LYS A 92 -7.95 11.79 -13.19
CA LYS A 92 -8.99 11.70 -14.23
C LYS A 92 -9.62 10.31 -14.31
N ILE A 93 -8.88 9.27 -13.94
CA ILE A 93 -9.35 7.88 -13.94
C ILE A 93 -10.04 7.54 -12.61
N LEU A 94 -9.47 7.97 -11.48
CA LEU A 94 -9.92 7.59 -10.15
C LEU A 94 -11.15 8.39 -9.67
N LYS A 95 -11.24 9.69 -9.99
CA LYS A 95 -12.35 10.54 -9.53
C LYS A 95 -13.73 10.06 -10.00
N PRO A 96 -13.93 9.68 -11.28
CA PRO A 96 -15.22 9.13 -11.73
C PRO A 96 -15.64 7.84 -11.00
N LEU A 97 -14.69 7.10 -10.44
CA LEU A 97 -14.95 5.90 -9.64
C LEU A 97 -15.23 6.21 -8.16
N GLY A 98 -15.10 7.48 -7.73
CA GLY A 98 -15.18 7.85 -6.31
C GLY A 98 -14.01 7.28 -5.49
N ILE A 99 -12.82 7.21 -6.09
CA ILE A 99 -11.59 6.74 -5.43
C ILE A 99 -10.74 7.94 -5.05
N TYR A 100 -10.31 7.99 -3.80
CA TYR A 100 -9.52 9.10 -3.28
C TYR A 100 -8.03 8.92 -3.59
N ASN A 101 -7.46 9.83 -4.39
CA ASN A 101 -6.03 9.82 -4.69
C ASN A 101 -5.28 10.66 -3.67
N VAL A 102 -4.39 10.02 -2.91
CA VAL A 102 -3.56 10.64 -1.90
C VAL A 102 -2.18 10.89 -2.48
N VAL A 103 -1.95 12.15 -2.83
CA VAL A 103 -0.73 12.63 -3.46
C VAL A 103 0.33 12.88 -2.40
N ARG A 104 1.55 12.36 -2.61
CA ARG A 104 2.69 12.60 -1.70
C ARG A 104 2.36 12.24 -0.25
N SER A 105 1.95 10.99 -0.04
CA SER A 105 1.63 10.43 1.28
C SER A 105 2.78 10.44 2.32
N ASP A 106 4.00 10.85 1.94
CA ASP A 106 5.17 10.99 2.81
C ASP A 106 5.54 9.75 3.64
N LYS A 107 5.16 8.57 3.12
CA LYS A 107 5.48 7.27 3.71
C LYS A 107 7.00 7.15 3.99
N PRO A 108 7.41 6.70 5.20
CA PRO A 108 6.63 5.96 6.20
C PRO A 108 5.86 6.82 7.23
N SER A 109 5.71 8.13 7.03
CA SER A 109 4.88 8.95 7.93
C SER A 109 3.44 8.41 8.00
N PRO A 110 2.84 8.26 9.20
CA PRO A 110 1.45 7.81 9.33
C PRO A 110 0.43 8.89 8.95
N LYS A 111 0.85 10.14 8.74
CA LYS A 111 -0.04 11.28 8.51
C LYS A 111 -1.01 11.06 7.36
N GLY A 112 -0.51 10.62 6.20
CA GLY A 112 -1.36 10.36 5.03
C GLY A 112 -2.42 9.30 5.29
N PHE A 113 -2.06 8.22 6.03
CA PHE A 113 -3.02 7.19 6.45
C PHE A 113 -4.08 7.76 7.41
N ILE A 114 -3.67 8.53 8.41
CA ILE A 114 -4.57 9.14 9.39
C ILE A 114 -5.53 10.13 8.73
N GLU A 115 -5.03 10.98 7.84
CA GLU A 115 -5.84 11.94 7.10
C GLU A 115 -6.84 11.26 6.17
N THR A 116 -6.43 10.16 5.52
CA THR A 116 -7.33 9.35 4.68
C THR A 116 -8.44 8.71 5.50
N MET A 117 -8.11 8.11 6.64
CA MET A 117 -9.09 7.53 7.56
C MET A 117 -10.07 8.59 8.07
N LYS A 118 -9.59 9.79 8.42
CA LYS A 118 -10.43 10.93 8.80
C LYS A 118 -11.33 11.43 7.66
N HIS A 119 -10.82 11.46 6.43
CA HIS A 119 -11.59 11.90 5.26
C HIS A 119 -12.86 11.05 5.07
N PHE A 120 -12.75 9.73 5.30
CA PHE A 120 -13.87 8.81 5.18
C PHE A 120 -14.63 8.55 6.49
N ASP A 121 -14.17 9.11 7.61
CA ASP A 121 -14.65 8.79 8.97
C ASP A 121 -14.62 7.28 9.29
N ILE A 122 -13.52 6.62 8.91
CA ILE A 122 -13.32 5.17 9.12
C ILE A 122 -12.16 4.92 10.08
N SER A 123 -12.40 4.07 11.07
CA SER A 123 -11.40 3.73 12.09
C SER A 123 -10.27 2.84 11.54
N PRO A 124 -9.09 2.83 12.18
CA PRO A 124 -7.98 1.95 11.77
C PRO A 124 -8.29 0.45 11.85
N GLU A 125 -9.24 0.04 12.71
CA GLU A 125 -9.71 -1.35 12.81
C GLU A 125 -10.48 -1.79 11.57
N LYS A 126 -11.16 -0.85 10.92
CA LYS A 126 -11.96 -1.06 9.70
C LYS A 126 -11.22 -0.70 8.42
N THR A 127 -9.89 -0.59 8.49
CA THR A 127 -9.04 -0.18 7.39
C THR A 127 -8.06 -1.29 7.02
N ILE A 128 -7.84 -1.47 5.71
CA ILE A 128 -6.81 -2.36 5.16
C ILE A 128 -5.78 -1.50 4.41
N ALA A 129 -4.50 -1.72 4.68
CA ALA A 129 -3.40 -1.18 3.89
C ALA A 129 -2.74 -2.30 3.06
N ILE A 130 -2.57 -2.06 1.76
CA ILE A 130 -2.01 -3.00 0.79
C ILE A 130 -0.82 -2.34 0.08
N GLY A 131 0.34 -3.02 0.06
CA GLY A 131 1.53 -2.52 -0.63
C GLY A 131 2.67 -3.54 -0.70
N ASP A 132 3.73 -3.20 -1.43
CA ASP A 132 4.84 -4.12 -1.72
C ASP A 132 6.08 -3.95 -0.82
N LYS A 133 6.19 -2.84 -0.08
CA LYS A 133 7.34 -2.50 0.77
C LYS A 133 7.02 -2.55 2.25
N ILE A 134 7.95 -3.09 3.03
CA ILE A 134 7.79 -3.25 4.47
C ILE A 134 8.08 -1.92 5.17
N GLY A 135 9.21 -1.30 4.84
CA GLY A 135 9.73 -0.14 5.57
C GLY A 135 9.04 1.18 5.25
N THR A 136 8.15 1.23 4.25
CA THR A 136 7.35 2.42 3.92
C THR A 136 5.87 2.17 4.12
N GLU A 137 5.30 1.21 3.38
CA GLU A 137 3.86 0.97 3.33
C GLU A 137 3.36 0.34 4.63
N MET A 138 3.87 -0.86 4.93
CA MET A 138 3.39 -1.64 6.07
C MET A 138 3.73 -0.96 7.38
N TYR A 139 4.91 -0.35 7.47
CA TYR A 139 5.30 0.39 8.67
C TYR A 139 4.51 1.68 8.86
N GLY A 140 4.28 2.47 7.82
CA GLY A 140 3.45 3.66 7.91
C GLY A 140 2.02 3.33 8.35
N ALA A 141 1.44 2.27 7.78
CA ALA A 141 0.13 1.76 8.20
C ALA A 141 0.12 1.24 9.64
N TYR A 142 1.19 0.55 10.07
CA TYR A 142 1.35 0.11 11.47
C TYR A 142 1.38 1.30 12.43
N LEU A 143 2.14 2.35 12.12
CA LEU A 143 2.21 3.56 12.93
C LEU A 143 0.87 4.31 12.97
N ALA A 144 0.06 4.21 11.91
CA ALA A 144 -1.30 4.75 11.86
C ALA A 144 -2.32 3.90 12.62
N GLY A 145 -1.92 2.75 13.19
CA GLY A 145 -2.79 1.86 13.97
C GLY A 145 -3.64 0.89 13.13
N ILE A 146 -3.56 0.96 11.80
CA ILE A 146 -4.36 0.16 10.85
C ILE A 146 -4.15 -1.32 11.14
N LYS A 147 -5.20 -2.09 11.43
CA LYS A 147 -5.06 -3.48 11.89
C LYS A 147 -4.72 -4.46 10.77
N PHE A 148 -5.30 -4.30 9.58
CA PHE A 148 -5.06 -5.18 8.44
C PHE A 148 -3.99 -4.59 7.52
N ARG A 149 -2.82 -5.23 7.49
CA ARG A 149 -1.65 -4.76 6.73
C ARG A 149 -1.15 -5.93 5.89
N ILE A 150 -1.45 -5.88 4.59
CA ILE A 150 -1.22 -6.96 3.64
C ILE A 150 -0.04 -6.57 2.76
N LEU A 151 1.04 -7.36 2.87
CA LEU A 151 2.19 -7.23 1.98
C LEU A 151 1.95 -8.06 0.73
N VAL A 152 2.07 -7.45 -0.46
CA VAL A 152 2.03 -8.18 -1.74
C VAL A 152 3.43 -8.31 -2.35
N GLU A 153 3.59 -9.23 -3.30
CA GLU A 153 4.79 -9.21 -4.14
C GLU A 153 4.70 -8.07 -5.17
N PRO A 154 5.85 -7.49 -5.59
CA PRO A 154 5.85 -6.40 -6.53
C PRO A 154 5.13 -6.75 -7.83
N PHE A 155 4.27 -5.86 -8.33
CA PHE A 155 3.50 -6.06 -9.57
C PHE A 155 4.43 -6.52 -10.72
N SER A 156 5.57 -5.85 -10.86
CA SER A 156 6.54 -6.14 -11.93
C SER A 156 7.17 -7.53 -11.87
N TYR A 157 7.06 -8.23 -10.73
CA TYR A 157 7.55 -9.59 -10.56
C TYR A 157 6.49 -10.64 -10.90
N ILE A 158 5.22 -10.31 -10.70
CA ILE A 158 4.10 -11.23 -10.96
C ILE A 158 3.63 -11.12 -12.41
N PHE A 159 3.45 -9.89 -12.89
CA PHE A 159 2.83 -9.61 -14.19
C PHE A 159 3.84 -9.11 -15.24
N GLY A 160 5.12 -8.98 -14.87
CA GLY A 160 6.14 -8.40 -15.73
C GLY A 160 6.08 -6.88 -15.78
N GLY A 161 6.89 -6.28 -16.65
CA GLY A 161 6.93 -4.83 -16.82
C GLY A 161 8.13 -4.10 -16.23
N LYS A 162 8.04 -2.78 -16.15
CA LYS A 162 9.12 -1.91 -15.67
C LYS A 162 9.32 -2.10 -14.17
N LYS A 163 10.54 -2.51 -13.82
CA LYS A 163 10.97 -2.77 -12.45
C LYS A 163 11.47 -1.48 -11.80
N ALA A 164 11.32 -1.39 -10.48
CA ALA A 164 12.02 -0.36 -9.69
C ALA A 164 13.55 -0.47 -9.84
N SER A 165 14.27 0.59 -9.47
CA SER A 165 15.74 0.60 -9.56
C SER A 165 16.38 -0.55 -8.77
N ILE A 166 17.59 -0.96 -9.20
CA ILE A 166 18.32 -2.06 -8.56
C ILE A 166 18.50 -1.85 -7.05
N PHE A 167 18.75 -0.61 -6.64
CA PHE A 167 18.81 -0.22 -5.22
C PHE A 167 17.54 -0.59 -4.47
N HIS A 168 16.36 -0.17 -4.95
CA HIS A 168 15.09 -0.48 -4.29
C HIS A 168 14.78 -1.99 -4.31
N ARG A 169 15.18 -2.69 -5.36
CA ARG A 169 15.03 -4.16 -5.44
C ARG A 169 15.90 -4.87 -4.41
N ILE A 170 17.15 -4.44 -4.22
CA ILE A 170 18.04 -4.95 -3.18
C ILE A 170 17.47 -4.62 -1.80
N LEU A 171 17.04 -3.37 -1.58
CA LEU A 171 16.44 -2.92 -0.33
C LEU A 171 15.20 -3.74 0.06
N ARG A 172 14.31 -4.04 -0.89
CA ARG A 172 13.15 -4.92 -0.64
C ARG A 172 13.56 -6.34 -0.24
N LYS A 173 14.63 -6.87 -0.85
CA LYS A 173 15.14 -8.21 -0.46
C LYS A 173 15.72 -8.19 0.96
N THR A 174 16.53 -7.18 1.29
CA THR A 174 17.10 -7.06 2.65
C THR A 174 16.00 -6.82 3.68
N GLU A 175 14.97 -6.03 3.36
CA GLU A 175 13.75 -5.85 4.15
C GLU A 175 13.11 -7.19 4.52
N LYS A 176 12.84 -8.03 3.52
CA LYS A 176 12.20 -9.33 3.71
C LYS A 176 13.04 -10.27 4.57
N VAL A 177 14.37 -10.29 4.35
CA VAL A 177 15.28 -11.14 5.12
C VAL A 177 15.33 -10.70 6.57
N ALA A 178 15.57 -9.42 6.83
CA ALA A 178 15.70 -8.94 8.21
C ALA A 178 14.36 -8.98 8.96
N TYR A 179 13.22 -8.72 8.30
CA TYR A 179 11.91 -8.95 8.92
C TYR A 179 11.70 -10.43 9.30
N LYS A 180 12.13 -11.38 8.46
CA LYS A 180 12.07 -12.82 8.75
C LYS A 180 12.96 -13.22 9.92
N ILE A 181 14.15 -12.63 10.06
CA ILE A 181 15.07 -12.92 11.17
C ILE A 181 14.47 -12.46 12.50
N VAL A 182 13.85 -11.28 12.53
CA VAL A 182 13.34 -10.66 13.74
C VAL A 182 12.02 -11.23 14.23
N ASN A 183 11.20 -11.77 13.32
CA ASN A 183 9.90 -12.35 13.63
C ASN A 183 9.92 -13.90 13.56
N ARG A 184 11.11 -14.50 13.65
CA ARG A 184 11.29 -15.92 14.01
C ARG A 184 11.22 -16.06 15.53
#